data_AF-A0A4Q2W2I8-F1
#
_entry.id   AF-A0A4Q2W2I8-F1
#
_cell.length_a   1.000
_cell.length_b   1.000
_cell.length_c   1.000
_cell.angle_alpha   90.00
_cell.angle_beta   90.00
_cell.angle_gamma   90.00
#
_symmetry.space_group_name_H-M   'P 1'
#
loop_
_entity.id
_entity.type
_entity.pdbx_description
1 polymer ?
#
loop_
_entity_poly.entity_id
_entity_poly.type
_entity_poly.pdbx_seq_one_letter_code
_entity_poly.pdbx_strand_id
1 'polypeptide(L)'
;MLVQSSLVALALFATSCIAISKNFYPSSKRGLIYIPNSEFPSDDKVWVQKHSDLTWYYNYKMHPSPAYENNTALQFVPMLWGAPDGFDDTTFLEKVTAQIIGGRNITYVMGFNEPDNSMANGGSDMKPKDAARYWVKQLEPLRKLGVSLGAPAVTGAPSGFTWLAEFVEACKGNCTFDFIPIHWYGSFDGMASHIAGVLDVFPNKKIWVTEFALDFSSLAATQDYFQTSVKYLDGNKNVTHYSYFGSFRSFTSNVGYNVSMLNSHGQLTDIGSWYLGGDATGVIPGDNVVKPNATAAKPSTPTYVVPALVTEDSDSLGLMNRPSIPYLGILCPLLALYITL
;
A
#
# COMPACT_ATOMS: atom_id res chain seq x y z
N MET A 1 -6.11 70.22 39.97
CA MET A 1 -5.19 69.29 40.67
C MET A 1 -6.08 68.28 41.38
N LEU A 2 -6.07 66.96 41.20
CA LEU A 2 -5.19 66.04 40.47
C LEU A 2 -6.04 64.76 40.18
N VAL A 3 -5.89 64.24 38.96
CA VAL A 3 -5.80 62.81 38.58
C VAL A 3 -6.99 61.85 38.85
N GLN A 4 -7.66 61.47 37.76
CA GLN A 4 -8.43 60.24 37.60
C GLN A 4 -7.49 59.01 37.66
N SER A 5 -7.85 58.01 38.47
CA SER A 5 -7.17 56.71 38.49
C SER A 5 -8.02 55.68 37.77
N SER A 6 -7.68 55.39 36.51
CA SER A 6 -8.21 54.26 35.76
C SER A 6 -7.43 53.00 36.11
N LEU A 7 -8.05 52.06 36.82
CA LEU A 7 -7.53 50.70 36.99
C LEU A 7 -7.83 49.92 35.70
N VAL A 8 -6.79 49.70 34.90
CA VAL A 8 -6.79 48.74 33.78
C VAL A 8 -6.56 47.35 34.37
N ALA A 9 -7.58 46.49 34.35
CA ALA A 9 -7.43 45.08 34.65
C ALA A 9 -6.79 44.38 33.44
N LEU A 10 -5.52 44.02 33.56
CA LEU A 10 -4.79 43.24 32.57
C LEU A 10 -5.17 41.76 32.74
N ALA A 11 -6.10 41.26 31.92
CA ALA A 11 -6.42 39.84 31.86
C ALA A 11 -5.31 39.10 31.10
N LEU A 12 -4.42 38.42 31.83
CA LEU A 12 -3.46 37.47 31.29
C LEU A 12 -4.23 36.23 30.79
N PHE A 13 -4.52 36.19 29.49
CA PHE A 13 -4.89 34.94 28.82
C PHE A 13 -3.64 34.06 28.71
N ALA A 14 -3.44 33.19 29.70
CA ALA A 14 -2.53 32.06 29.55
C ALA A 14 -3.16 31.08 28.55
N THR A 15 -2.74 31.16 27.29
CA THR A 15 -2.97 30.07 26.33
C THR A 15 -2.17 28.87 26.81
N SER A 16 -2.82 27.96 27.53
CA SER A 16 -2.30 26.60 27.71
C SER A 16 -2.20 25.96 26.33
N CYS A 17 -0.99 25.97 25.75
CA CYS A 17 -0.65 25.05 24.68
C CYS A 17 -0.73 23.64 25.27
N ILE A 18 -1.88 22.99 25.11
CA ILE A 18 -1.96 21.54 25.27
C ILE A 18 -1.08 21.00 24.15
N ALA A 19 0.16 20.61 24.50
CA ALA A 19 0.94 19.74 23.64
C ALA A 19 0.12 18.47 23.48
N ILE A 20 -0.59 18.34 22.36
CA ILE A 20 -1.18 17.08 21.96
C ILE A 20 0.03 16.17 21.75
N SER A 21 0.32 15.31 22.73
CA SER A 21 1.21 14.18 22.53
C SER A 21 0.62 13.41 21.34
N LYS A 22 1.31 13.43 20.20
CA LYS A 22 0.94 12.67 19.02
C LYS A 22 1.21 11.20 19.30
N ASN A 23 0.41 10.60 20.19
CA ASN A 23 0.50 9.19 20.52
C ASN A 23 -0.08 8.45 19.32
N PHE A 24 0.79 7.83 18.52
CA PHE A 24 0.38 6.87 17.52
C PHE A 24 -0.04 5.61 18.27
N TYR A 25 -1.31 5.24 18.10
CA TYR A 25 -1.81 4.01 18.69
C TYR A 25 -1.36 2.82 17.85
N PRO A 26 -1.06 1.68 18.49
CA PRO A 26 -0.87 0.42 17.78
C PRO A 26 -2.05 0.10 16.89
N SER A 27 -1.76 -0.39 15.69
CA SER A 27 -2.77 -0.80 14.72
C SER A 27 -2.42 -2.16 14.15
N SER A 28 -3.33 -3.11 14.31
CA SER A 28 -3.19 -4.45 13.77
C SER A 28 -3.30 -4.52 12.23
N LYS A 29 -3.44 -3.38 11.55
CA LYS A 29 -3.56 -3.30 10.09
C LYS A 29 -2.20 -3.05 9.40
N ARG A 30 -1.18 -2.62 10.16
CA ARG A 30 0.12 -2.22 9.61
C ARG A 30 0.91 -3.41 9.10
N GLY A 31 1.41 -3.30 7.88
CA GLY A 31 2.24 -4.29 7.22
C GLY A 31 3.57 -3.73 6.76
N LEU A 32 4.52 -4.63 6.59
CA LEU A 32 5.83 -4.31 6.04
C LEU A 32 5.84 -4.62 4.53
N ILE A 33 6.01 -3.58 3.72
CA ILE A 33 6.65 -3.74 2.41
C ILE A 33 8.11 -4.05 2.72
N TYR A 34 8.64 -5.20 2.34
CA TYR A 34 10.02 -5.53 2.62
C TYR A 34 10.88 -5.39 1.37
N ILE A 35 11.75 -4.38 1.39
CA ILE A 35 12.75 -4.11 0.35
C ILE A 35 14.13 -4.47 0.90
N PRO A 36 14.72 -5.61 0.46
CA PRO A 36 16.00 -6.06 1.00
C PRO A 36 17.14 -5.13 0.58
N ASN A 37 18.04 -4.85 1.52
CA ASN A 37 19.30 -4.15 1.23
C ASN A 37 20.50 -5.03 1.62
N SER A 38 21.10 -5.68 0.63
CA SER A 38 22.24 -6.59 0.85
C SER A 38 23.52 -5.86 1.29
N GLU A 39 23.62 -4.55 1.11
CA GLU A 39 24.73 -3.74 1.61
C GLU A 39 24.60 -3.43 3.11
N PHE A 40 23.37 -3.48 3.65
CA PHE A 40 23.06 -3.16 5.05
C PHE A 40 22.11 -4.19 5.68
N PRO A 41 22.50 -5.48 5.76
CA PRO A 41 21.63 -6.55 6.25
C PRO A 41 21.23 -6.40 7.74
N SER A 42 21.91 -5.54 8.49
CA SER A 42 21.52 -5.22 9.87
C SER A 42 20.17 -4.49 9.96
N ASP A 43 19.78 -3.78 8.90
CA ASP A 43 18.54 -2.99 8.86
C ASP A 43 17.31 -3.90 8.97
N ASP A 44 17.40 -5.17 8.56
CA ASP A 44 16.33 -6.16 8.69
C ASP A 44 15.83 -6.32 10.14
N LYS A 45 16.71 -6.09 11.12
CA LYS A 45 16.36 -6.20 12.54
C LYS A 45 15.45 -5.07 13.02
N VAL A 46 15.41 -3.95 12.30
CA VAL A 46 14.60 -2.78 12.69
C VAL A 46 13.11 -3.08 12.67
N TRP A 47 12.66 -3.86 11.68
CA TRP A 47 11.23 -4.05 11.40
C TRP A 47 10.55 -5.05 12.34
N VAL A 48 11.33 -5.94 12.98
CA VAL A 48 10.82 -7.05 13.80
C VAL A 48 11.20 -6.92 15.29
N GLN A 49 11.55 -5.70 15.73
CA GLN A 49 11.83 -5.45 17.15
C GLN A 49 10.57 -5.69 18.00
N LYS A 50 10.76 -5.98 19.30
CA LYS A 50 9.69 -6.33 20.25
C LYS A 50 8.53 -5.30 20.30
N HIS A 51 8.81 -4.05 19.97
CA HIS A 51 7.83 -2.96 20.01
C HIS A 51 7.23 -2.62 18.64
N SER A 52 7.56 -3.38 17.59
CA SER A 52 7.02 -3.17 16.25
C SER A 52 5.53 -3.51 16.20
N ASP A 53 4.72 -2.54 15.76
CA ASP A 53 3.27 -2.71 15.53
C ASP A 53 2.92 -3.48 14.25
N LEU A 54 3.92 -3.93 13.49
CA LEU A 54 3.71 -4.65 12.23
C LEU A 54 3.13 -6.05 12.49
N THR A 55 2.21 -6.48 11.63
CA THR A 55 1.50 -7.77 11.78
C THR A 55 1.64 -8.71 10.58
N TRP A 56 1.91 -8.16 9.40
CA TRP A 56 2.08 -8.91 8.16
C TRP A 56 3.21 -8.30 7.33
N TYR A 57 3.73 -9.05 6.35
CA TYR A 57 4.68 -8.51 5.39
C TYR A 57 4.59 -9.19 4.03
N TYR A 58 5.06 -8.49 3.02
CA TYR A 58 5.32 -9.03 1.69
C TYR A 58 6.62 -8.47 1.13
N ASN A 59 7.14 -9.06 0.06
CA ASN A 59 8.44 -8.73 -0.52
C ASN A 59 8.43 -8.83 -2.05
N TYR A 60 7.26 -8.65 -2.67
CA TYR A 60 6.99 -8.82 -4.10
C TYR A 60 7.27 -10.23 -4.66
N LYS A 61 7.41 -11.24 -3.80
CA LYS A 61 7.78 -12.61 -4.21
C LYS A 61 6.80 -13.64 -3.66
N MET A 62 6.94 -14.86 -4.19
CA MET A 62 6.18 -16.03 -3.74
C MET A 62 6.77 -16.69 -2.47
N HIS A 63 7.98 -16.32 -2.07
CA HIS A 63 8.70 -16.89 -0.94
C HIS A 63 9.07 -15.84 0.09
N PRO A 64 9.06 -16.19 1.40
CA PRO A 64 9.54 -15.30 2.44
C PRO A 64 11.00 -14.95 2.22
N SER A 65 11.38 -13.73 2.60
CA SER A 65 12.80 -13.36 2.64
C SER A 65 13.55 -14.19 3.69
N PRO A 66 14.78 -14.65 3.42
CA PRO A 66 15.57 -15.43 4.37
C PRO A 66 15.71 -14.77 5.75
N ALA A 67 15.77 -13.44 5.80
CA ALA A 67 15.84 -12.66 7.04
C ALA A 67 14.68 -12.92 8.01
N TYR A 68 13.49 -13.29 7.49
CA TYR A 68 12.26 -13.45 8.27
C TYR A 68 11.69 -14.86 8.25
N GLU A 69 12.25 -15.78 7.46
CA GLU A 69 11.65 -17.09 7.24
C GLU A 69 11.33 -17.85 8.55
N ASN A 70 12.19 -17.71 9.56
CA ASN A 70 12.09 -18.32 10.89
C ASN A 70 12.28 -17.31 12.05
N ASN A 71 12.29 -16.01 11.76
CA ASN A 71 12.72 -14.99 12.72
C ASN A 71 11.76 -13.80 12.78
N THR A 72 10.46 -14.08 12.63
CA THR A 72 9.42 -13.06 12.74
C THR A 72 8.09 -13.65 13.20
N ALA A 73 7.26 -12.82 13.82
CA ALA A 73 5.85 -13.10 14.04
C ALA A 73 4.96 -12.59 12.89
N LEU A 74 5.53 -11.82 11.95
CA LEU A 74 4.79 -11.27 10.82
C LEU A 74 4.25 -12.39 9.93
N GLN A 75 2.96 -12.31 9.59
CA GLN A 75 2.40 -13.18 8.58
C GLN A 75 2.96 -12.83 7.21
N PHE A 76 3.58 -13.81 6.54
CA PHE A 76 4.03 -13.63 5.16
C PHE A 76 2.85 -13.73 4.18
N VAL A 77 2.74 -12.75 3.28
CA VAL A 77 1.76 -12.71 2.18
C VAL A 77 2.50 -12.87 0.84
N PRO A 78 2.41 -14.03 0.19
CA PRO A 78 2.99 -14.23 -1.14
C PRO A 78 2.31 -13.34 -2.19
N MET A 79 3.09 -12.86 -3.16
CA MET A 79 2.60 -12.09 -4.29
C MET A 79 2.95 -12.76 -5.61
N LEU A 80 1.94 -12.98 -6.45
CA LEU A 80 2.15 -13.31 -7.85
C LEU A 80 2.42 -12.01 -8.60
N TRP A 81 3.65 -11.52 -8.55
CA TRP A 81 4.00 -10.19 -9.05
C TRP A 81 3.66 -9.98 -10.53
N GLY A 82 3.91 -10.98 -11.38
CA GLY A 82 3.67 -10.93 -12.82
C GLY A 82 3.63 -12.33 -13.41
N ALA A 83 3.88 -12.46 -14.71
CA ALA A 83 3.91 -13.74 -15.40
C ALA A 83 5.20 -13.91 -16.23
N PRO A 84 5.68 -15.14 -16.44
CA PRO A 84 6.70 -15.41 -17.43
C PRO A 84 6.12 -15.30 -18.85
N ASP A 85 7.00 -15.21 -19.84
CA ASP A 85 6.63 -15.31 -21.25
C ASP A 85 5.80 -16.58 -21.51
N GLY A 86 4.71 -16.44 -22.28
CA GLY A 86 3.82 -17.53 -22.65
C GLY A 86 2.70 -17.84 -21.65
N PHE A 87 2.78 -17.40 -20.39
CA PHE A 87 1.71 -17.58 -19.38
C PHE A 87 1.35 -19.06 -19.10
N ASP A 88 2.28 -19.99 -19.34
CA ASP A 88 2.01 -21.42 -19.43
C ASP A 88 2.63 -22.28 -18.31
N ASP A 89 3.20 -21.67 -17.27
CA ASP A 89 3.66 -22.40 -16.08
C ASP A 89 2.59 -22.52 -14.98
N THR A 90 2.94 -23.18 -13.87
CA THR A 90 2.18 -23.30 -12.61
C THR A 90 3.06 -23.02 -11.38
N THR A 91 4.22 -22.39 -11.58
CA THR A 91 5.27 -22.28 -10.56
C THR A 91 4.76 -21.63 -9.28
N PHE A 92 4.03 -20.52 -9.38
CA PHE A 92 3.54 -19.82 -8.20
C PHE A 92 2.56 -20.69 -7.40
N LEU A 93 1.56 -21.28 -8.06
CA LEU A 93 0.61 -22.20 -7.44
C LEU A 93 1.33 -23.34 -6.71
N GLU A 94 2.27 -24.01 -7.38
CA GLU A 94 3.01 -25.15 -6.82
C GLU A 94 3.83 -24.73 -5.59
N LYS A 95 4.55 -23.61 -5.67
CA LYS A 95 5.43 -23.14 -4.58
C LYS A 95 4.64 -22.62 -3.38
N VAL A 96 3.51 -21.96 -3.58
CA VAL A 96 2.64 -21.53 -2.47
C VAL A 96 1.94 -22.73 -1.84
N THR A 97 1.44 -23.66 -2.66
CA THR A 97 0.83 -24.91 -2.16
C THR A 97 1.81 -25.72 -1.33
N ALA A 98 3.05 -25.86 -1.78
CA ALA A 98 4.10 -26.56 -1.03
C ALA A 98 4.39 -25.89 0.33
N GLN A 99 4.37 -24.56 0.42
CA GLN A 99 4.52 -23.84 1.69
C GLN A 99 3.36 -24.10 2.64
N ILE A 100 2.12 -24.11 2.14
CA ILE A 100 0.91 -24.41 2.93
C ILE A 100 0.98 -25.84 3.47
N ILE A 101 1.28 -26.82 2.61
CA ILE A 101 1.42 -28.24 3.00
C ILE A 101 2.58 -28.41 4.01
N GLY A 102 3.66 -27.65 3.85
CA GLY A 102 4.77 -27.59 4.79
C GLY A 102 4.45 -26.94 6.13
N GLY A 103 3.21 -26.47 6.36
CA GLY A 103 2.73 -25.92 7.62
C GLY A 103 2.86 -24.40 7.74
N ARG A 104 3.24 -23.67 6.69
CA ARG A 104 3.27 -22.20 6.71
C ARG A 104 1.85 -21.64 6.71
N ASN A 105 1.57 -20.72 7.62
CA ASN A 105 0.26 -20.06 7.73
C ASN A 105 0.06 -18.99 6.64
N ILE A 106 -0.30 -19.42 5.43
CA ILE A 106 -0.64 -18.54 4.30
C ILE A 106 -2.17 -18.51 4.18
N THR A 107 -2.79 -17.41 4.60
CA THR A 107 -4.24 -17.17 4.47
C THR A 107 -4.59 -16.15 3.40
N TYR A 108 -3.60 -15.37 2.95
CA TYR A 108 -3.76 -14.33 1.92
C TYR A 108 -2.69 -14.49 0.86
N VAL A 109 -3.06 -14.20 -0.39
CA VAL A 109 -2.14 -14.05 -1.52
C VAL A 109 -2.53 -12.82 -2.31
N MET A 110 -1.53 -12.05 -2.75
CA MET A 110 -1.73 -10.90 -3.63
C MET A 110 -1.54 -11.26 -5.09
N GLY A 111 -2.36 -10.68 -5.96
CA GLY A 111 -2.23 -10.77 -7.41
C GLY A 111 -1.10 -9.90 -7.98
N PHE A 112 -1.22 -9.58 -9.26
CA PHE A 112 -0.22 -8.86 -10.05
C PHE A 112 0.10 -7.46 -9.50
N ASN A 113 1.36 -7.05 -9.65
CA ASN A 113 1.86 -5.74 -9.24
C ASN A 113 1.82 -4.76 -10.40
N GLU A 114 0.96 -3.76 -10.32
CA GLU A 114 0.77 -2.73 -11.36
C GLU A 114 0.80 -3.32 -12.77
N PRO A 115 -0.08 -4.28 -13.10
CA PRO A 115 -0.10 -4.88 -14.43
C PRO A 115 -0.48 -3.86 -15.52
N ASP A 116 -1.05 -2.73 -15.14
CA ASP A 116 -1.34 -1.57 -15.96
C ASP A 116 -0.12 -0.68 -16.24
N ASN A 117 1.01 -0.91 -15.57
CA ASN A 117 2.24 -0.15 -15.70
C ASN A 117 3.37 -1.01 -16.31
N SER A 118 4.32 -0.35 -16.95
CA SER A 118 5.42 -1.03 -17.66
C SER A 118 6.45 -1.61 -16.70
N MET A 119 7.18 -2.64 -17.13
CA MET A 119 8.31 -3.20 -16.37
C MET A 119 9.43 -2.18 -16.12
N ALA A 120 9.61 -1.21 -17.01
CA ALA A 120 10.60 -0.15 -16.84
C ALA A 120 10.27 0.76 -15.64
N ASN A 121 8.98 0.84 -15.28
CA ASN A 121 8.46 1.62 -14.16
C ASN A 121 8.06 0.74 -12.97
N GLY A 122 8.37 -0.56 -12.99
CA GLY A 122 8.10 -1.49 -11.89
C GLY A 122 6.78 -2.20 -11.88
N GLY A 123 5.96 -1.97 -12.89
CA GLY A 123 4.78 -2.77 -13.11
C GLY A 123 5.12 -4.11 -13.73
N SER A 124 4.14 -5.01 -13.74
CA SER A 124 4.29 -6.32 -14.36
C SER A 124 3.96 -6.34 -15.85
N ASP A 125 3.48 -5.22 -16.42
CA ASP A 125 3.19 -5.03 -17.84
C ASP A 125 2.38 -6.18 -18.47
N MET A 126 1.14 -6.35 -18.01
CA MET A 126 0.29 -7.47 -18.42
C MET A 126 -0.98 -6.96 -19.08
N LYS A 127 -1.35 -7.53 -20.23
CA LYS A 127 -2.67 -7.26 -20.82
C LYS A 127 -3.77 -7.90 -19.96
N PRO A 128 -4.94 -7.26 -19.79
CA PRO A 128 -6.02 -7.78 -18.97
C PRO A 128 -6.47 -9.21 -19.34
N LYS A 129 -6.52 -9.52 -20.63
CA LYS A 129 -6.88 -10.87 -21.13
C LYS A 129 -5.86 -11.94 -20.77
N ASP A 130 -4.58 -11.62 -20.82
CA ASP A 130 -3.51 -12.55 -20.47
C ASP A 130 -3.43 -12.73 -18.95
N ALA A 131 -3.60 -11.64 -18.20
CA ALA A 131 -3.73 -11.67 -16.74
C ALA A 131 -4.92 -12.52 -16.28
N ALA A 132 -6.09 -12.41 -16.91
CA ALA A 132 -7.25 -13.24 -16.59
C ALA A 132 -7.01 -14.73 -16.84
N ARG A 133 -6.40 -15.08 -17.98
CA ARG A 133 -6.02 -16.48 -18.28
C ARG A 133 -5.06 -17.03 -17.23
N TYR A 134 -4.03 -16.26 -16.89
CA TYR A 134 -3.00 -16.68 -15.96
C TYR A 134 -3.50 -16.74 -14.50
N TRP A 135 -4.38 -15.81 -14.11
CA TRP A 135 -5.07 -15.80 -12.82
C TRP A 135 -5.82 -17.10 -12.56
N VAL A 136 -6.65 -17.54 -13.52
CA VAL A 136 -7.45 -18.78 -13.39
C VAL A 136 -6.54 -19.99 -13.15
N LYS A 137 -5.35 -19.99 -13.74
CA LYS A 137 -4.38 -21.06 -13.62
C LYS A 137 -3.62 -21.04 -12.29
N GLN A 138 -3.19 -19.87 -11.83
CA GLN A 138 -2.29 -19.73 -10.67
C GLN A 138 -3.02 -19.53 -9.35
N LEU A 139 -4.08 -18.71 -9.33
CA LEU A 139 -4.66 -18.18 -8.10
C LEU A 139 -5.96 -18.87 -7.71
N GLU A 140 -6.89 -19.11 -8.64
CA GLU A 140 -8.16 -19.79 -8.32
C GLU A 140 -7.99 -21.13 -7.57
N PRO A 141 -7.01 -22.00 -7.92
CA PRO A 141 -6.84 -23.25 -7.19
C PRO A 141 -6.47 -23.07 -5.72
N LEU A 142 -5.78 -21.99 -5.34
CA LEU A 142 -5.39 -21.71 -3.96
C LEU A 142 -6.60 -21.48 -3.04
N ARG A 143 -7.73 -21.03 -3.58
CA ARG A 143 -8.98 -20.86 -2.80
C ARG A 143 -9.49 -22.18 -2.23
N LYS A 144 -9.24 -23.30 -2.90
CA LYS A 144 -9.58 -24.64 -2.39
C LYS A 144 -8.77 -25.02 -1.14
N LEU A 145 -7.67 -24.31 -0.88
CA LEU A 145 -6.84 -24.43 0.32
C LEU A 145 -7.21 -23.38 1.39
N GLY A 146 -8.31 -22.65 1.21
CA GLY A 146 -8.76 -21.62 2.15
C GLY A 146 -8.01 -20.28 2.04
N VAL A 147 -7.23 -20.07 0.98
CA VAL A 147 -6.50 -18.81 0.75
C VAL A 147 -7.42 -17.75 0.16
N SER A 148 -7.43 -16.56 0.77
CA SER A 148 -8.08 -15.37 0.21
C SER A 148 -7.20 -14.69 -0.83
N LEU A 149 -7.79 -14.29 -1.95
CA LEU A 149 -7.07 -13.71 -3.09
C LEU A 149 -7.26 -12.20 -3.19
N GLY A 150 -6.17 -11.47 -3.31
CA GLY A 150 -6.17 -10.03 -3.59
C GLY A 150 -6.21 -9.79 -5.09
N ALA A 151 -7.11 -8.92 -5.54
CA ALA A 151 -7.16 -8.45 -6.93
C ALA A 151 -5.79 -7.92 -7.40
N PRO A 152 -5.57 -7.77 -8.72
CA PRO A 152 -4.37 -7.09 -9.20
C PRO A 152 -4.24 -5.68 -8.61
N ALA A 153 -3.06 -5.35 -8.08
CA ALA A 153 -2.75 -4.07 -7.45
C ALA A 153 -2.41 -3.05 -8.53
N VAL A 154 -3.42 -2.38 -9.07
CA VAL A 154 -3.23 -1.38 -10.15
C VAL A 154 -2.72 -0.05 -9.60
N THR A 155 -2.14 0.78 -10.47
CA THR A 155 -1.75 2.15 -10.10
C THR A 155 -2.96 2.98 -9.66
N GLY A 156 -2.71 4.05 -8.91
CA GLY A 156 -3.73 4.99 -8.45
C GLY A 156 -4.38 5.84 -9.57
N ALA A 157 -3.88 5.73 -10.80
CA ALA A 157 -4.30 6.54 -11.95
C ALA A 157 -5.58 6.01 -12.63
N PRO A 158 -6.28 6.83 -13.44
CA PRO A 158 -7.45 6.38 -14.20
C PRO A 158 -7.20 5.17 -15.12
N SER A 159 -5.97 5.03 -15.63
CA SER A 159 -5.53 3.87 -16.40
C SER A 159 -5.63 2.56 -15.61
N GLY A 160 -5.26 2.58 -14.32
CA GLY A 160 -5.34 1.43 -13.43
C GLY A 160 -6.79 0.94 -13.26
N PHE A 161 -7.74 1.85 -13.07
CA PHE A 161 -9.16 1.48 -13.03
C PHE A 161 -9.68 0.91 -14.35
N THR A 162 -9.25 1.49 -15.47
CA THR A 162 -9.63 1.02 -16.80
C THR A 162 -9.13 -0.42 -16.99
N TRP A 163 -7.86 -0.66 -16.65
CA TRP A 163 -7.26 -1.98 -16.71
C TRP A 163 -7.99 -3.00 -15.83
N LEU A 164 -8.34 -2.63 -14.59
CA LEU A 164 -9.03 -3.51 -13.66
C LEU A 164 -10.44 -3.89 -14.16
N ALA A 165 -11.17 -2.93 -14.77
CA ALA A 165 -12.46 -3.19 -15.38
C ALA A 165 -12.35 -4.17 -16.56
N GLU A 166 -11.38 -3.95 -17.46
CA GLU A 166 -11.10 -4.85 -18.58
C GLU A 166 -10.68 -6.25 -18.12
N PHE A 167 -9.95 -6.35 -17.00
CA PHE A 167 -9.57 -7.63 -16.41
C PHE A 167 -10.78 -8.39 -15.90
N VAL A 168 -11.68 -7.72 -15.17
CA VAL A 168 -12.93 -8.32 -14.67
C VAL A 168 -13.80 -8.81 -15.82
N GLU A 169 -13.90 -8.05 -16.91
CA GLU A 169 -14.60 -8.48 -18.12
C GLU A 169 -13.94 -9.72 -18.74
N ALA A 170 -12.62 -9.68 -18.92
CA ALA A 170 -11.84 -10.77 -19.51
C ALA A 170 -11.93 -12.07 -18.70
N CYS A 171 -12.13 -11.97 -17.39
CA CYS A 171 -12.33 -13.12 -16.51
C CYS A 171 -13.62 -13.90 -16.81
N LYS A 172 -14.66 -13.26 -17.37
CA LYS A 172 -15.96 -13.91 -17.69
C LYS A 172 -16.53 -14.70 -16.51
N GLY A 173 -16.39 -14.15 -15.30
CA GLY A 173 -16.83 -14.78 -14.05
C GLY A 173 -15.91 -15.87 -13.49
N ASN A 174 -14.76 -16.15 -14.10
CA ASN A 174 -13.82 -17.19 -13.65
C ASN A 174 -12.72 -16.69 -12.70
N CYS A 175 -12.63 -15.39 -12.45
CA CYS A 175 -11.71 -14.83 -11.46
C CYS A 175 -12.49 -14.35 -10.24
N THR A 176 -12.06 -14.77 -9.06
CA THR A 176 -12.60 -14.39 -7.76
C THR A 176 -11.50 -13.75 -6.93
N PHE A 177 -11.74 -12.53 -6.46
CA PHE A 177 -10.89 -11.86 -5.47
C PHE A 177 -11.72 -11.47 -4.24
N ASP A 178 -11.13 -11.61 -3.06
CA ASP A 178 -11.75 -11.39 -1.75
C ASP A 178 -11.48 -9.99 -1.21
N PHE A 179 -10.35 -9.39 -1.60
CA PHE A 179 -9.95 -8.02 -1.27
C PHE A 179 -9.31 -7.32 -2.47
N ILE A 180 -9.19 -6.00 -2.39
CA ILE A 180 -8.63 -5.16 -3.45
C ILE A 180 -7.41 -4.43 -2.90
N PRO A 181 -6.19 -4.85 -3.29
CA PRO A 181 -4.98 -4.05 -3.17
C PRO A 181 -5.06 -2.77 -3.99
N ILE A 182 -4.59 -1.66 -3.43
CA ILE A 182 -4.44 -0.38 -4.13
C ILE A 182 -3.07 0.23 -3.85
N HIS A 183 -2.53 0.94 -4.83
CA HIS A 183 -1.34 1.77 -4.70
C HIS A 183 -1.72 3.25 -4.78
N TRP A 184 -1.09 4.09 -3.96
CA TRP A 184 -1.32 5.52 -3.99
C TRP A 184 -0.08 6.35 -3.66
N TYR A 185 0.37 7.12 -4.64
CA TYR A 185 1.43 8.12 -4.46
C TYR A 185 0.86 9.49 -4.81
N GLY A 186 0.78 10.38 -3.82
CA GLY A 186 0.20 11.70 -4.00
C GLY A 186 -0.54 12.22 -2.76
N SER A 187 -1.50 13.12 -2.95
CA SER A 187 -2.20 13.81 -1.86
C SER A 187 -3.11 12.88 -1.05
N PHE A 188 -3.36 13.24 0.22
CA PHE A 188 -4.27 12.51 1.10
C PHE A 188 -5.71 12.48 0.55
N ASP A 189 -6.21 13.63 0.07
CA ASP A 189 -7.57 13.72 -0.47
C ASP A 189 -7.76 12.82 -1.69
N GLY A 190 -6.72 12.72 -2.53
CA GLY A 190 -6.70 11.80 -3.65
C GLY A 190 -6.75 10.34 -3.19
N MET A 191 -5.98 9.95 -2.17
CA MET A 191 -6.01 8.59 -1.61
C MET A 191 -7.41 8.23 -1.08
N ALA A 192 -8.01 9.14 -0.29
CA ALA A 192 -9.33 8.93 0.29
C ALA A 192 -10.41 8.82 -0.79
N SER A 193 -10.32 9.66 -1.84
CA SER A 193 -11.20 9.60 -3.01
C SER A 193 -11.02 8.30 -3.80
N HIS A 194 -9.78 7.87 -4.03
CA HIS A 194 -9.48 6.62 -4.74
C HIS A 194 -10.06 5.41 -3.99
N ILE A 195 -9.89 5.33 -2.67
CA ILE A 195 -10.50 4.29 -1.83
C ILE A 195 -12.03 4.29 -1.97
N ALA A 196 -12.66 5.46 -1.95
CA ALA A 196 -14.11 5.57 -2.13
C ALA A 196 -14.55 5.08 -3.52
N GLY A 197 -13.86 5.50 -4.59
CA GLY A 197 -14.16 5.09 -5.96
C GLY A 197 -14.03 3.58 -6.17
N VAL A 198 -13.01 2.93 -5.59
CA VAL A 198 -12.90 1.45 -5.62
C VAL A 198 -14.09 0.79 -4.94
N LEU A 199 -14.52 1.31 -3.79
CA LEU A 199 -15.64 0.75 -3.02
C LEU A 199 -17.00 0.96 -3.70
N ASP A 200 -17.15 2.01 -4.51
CA ASP A 200 -18.35 2.24 -5.31
C ASP A 200 -18.50 1.20 -6.43
N VAL A 201 -17.38 0.81 -7.06
CA VAL A 201 -17.35 -0.24 -8.11
C VAL A 201 -17.47 -1.63 -7.50
N PHE A 202 -16.79 -1.87 -6.38
CA PHE A 202 -16.73 -3.17 -5.72
C PHE A 202 -17.30 -3.10 -4.30
N PRO A 203 -18.64 -2.95 -4.17
CA PRO A 203 -19.27 -2.84 -2.88
C PRO A 203 -19.01 -4.11 -2.07
N ASN A 204 -18.78 -3.94 -0.76
CA ASN A 204 -18.51 -5.00 0.22
C ASN A 204 -17.12 -5.66 0.14
N LYS A 205 -16.23 -5.25 -0.78
CA LYS A 205 -14.84 -5.70 -0.76
C LYS A 205 -14.04 -5.00 0.33
N LYS A 206 -13.04 -5.69 0.87
CA LYS A 206 -12.05 -5.10 1.75
C LYS A 206 -10.94 -4.47 0.92
N ILE A 207 -10.42 -3.34 1.40
CA ILE A 207 -9.30 -2.64 0.78
C ILE A 207 -8.02 -2.98 1.55
N TRP A 208 -6.97 -3.23 0.77
CA TRP A 208 -5.60 -3.29 1.23
C TRP A 208 -4.84 -2.14 0.57
N VAL A 209 -4.28 -1.22 1.34
CA VAL A 209 -3.44 -0.15 0.78
C VAL A 209 -2.00 -0.64 0.79
N THR A 210 -1.61 -1.38 -0.24
CA THR A 210 -0.35 -2.13 -0.25
C THR A 210 0.86 -1.23 -0.51
N GLU A 211 0.66 -0.09 -1.16
CA GLU A 211 1.68 0.95 -1.28
C GLU A 211 1.06 2.32 -1.10
N PHE A 212 1.61 3.12 -0.19
CA PHE A 212 1.28 4.54 -0.16
C PHE A 212 2.40 5.42 0.39
N ALA A 213 2.59 6.59 -0.22
CA ALA A 213 3.45 7.66 0.26
C ALA A 213 3.04 9.01 -0.36
N LEU A 214 3.54 10.11 0.19
CA LEU A 214 3.51 11.41 -0.47
C LEU A 214 4.86 11.63 -1.13
N ASP A 215 4.87 11.58 -2.45
CA ASP A 215 6.07 11.61 -3.26
C ASP A 215 6.63 13.04 -3.43
N PHE A 216 7.95 13.12 -3.60
CA PHE A 216 8.74 14.32 -3.93
C PHE A 216 8.41 15.59 -3.12
N SER A 217 7.94 15.42 -1.89
CA SER A 217 7.44 16.50 -1.04
C SER A 217 8.43 16.89 0.06
N SER A 218 8.23 18.08 0.64
CA SER A 218 9.00 18.54 1.80
C SER A 218 8.81 17.63 3.00
N LEU A 219 9.82 17.52 3.88
CA LEU A 219 9.75 16.69 5.09
C LEU A 219 8.49 16.99 5.93
N ALA A 220 8.18 18.27 6.13
CA ALA A 220 7.00 18.68 6.90
C ALA A 220 5.69 18.19 6.26
N ALA A 221 5.57 18.33 4.94
CA ALA A 221 4.39 17.85 4.20
C ALA A 221 4.28 16.31 4.24
N THR A 222 5.38 15.59 4.07
CA THR A 222 5.40 14.12 4.12
C THR A 222 5.04 13.60 5.52
N GLN A 223 5.53 14.24 6.59
CA GLN A 223 5.18 13.89 7.97
C GLN A 223 3.70 14.16 8.28
N ASP A 224 3.16 15.28 7.81
CA ASP A 224 1.73 15.64 7.97
C ASP A 224 0.82 14.68 7.18
N TYR A 225 1.18 14.37 5.93
CA TYR A 225 0.50 13.36 5.12
C TYR A 225 0.50 12.00 5.80
N PHE A 226 1.65 11.56 6.31
CA PHE A 226 1.76 10.27 7.00
C PHE A 226 0.80 10.20 8.18
N GLN A 227 0.82 11.23 9.05
CA GLN A 227 -0.04 11.33 10.23
C GLN A 227 -1.52 11.28 9.86
N THR A 228 -1.92 12.06 8.87
CA THR A 228 -3.31 12.14 8.41
C THR A 228 -3.75 10.82 7.80
N SER A 229 -2.90 10.23 6.95
CA SER A 229 -3.17 8.97 6.24
C SER A 229 -3.34 7.81 7.20
N VAL A 230 -2.39 7.57 8.12
CA VAL A 230 -2.50 6.40 9.02
C VAL A 230 -3.68 6.52 9.97
N LYS A 231 -4.02 7.73 10.44
CA LYS A 231 -5.22 7.97 11.25
C LYS A 231 -6.50 7.62 10.49
N TYR A 232 -6.58 8.00 9.22
CA TYR A 232 -7.70 7.64 8.35
C TYR A 232 -7.78 6.13 8.12
N LEU A 233 -6.67 5.48 7.78
CA LEU A 233 -6.62 4.04 7.49
C LEU A 233 -6.94 3.19 8.73
N ASP A 234 -6.50 3.61 9.91
CA ASP A 234 -6.85 2.99 11.19
C ASP A 234 -8.36 3.08 11.46
N GLY A 235 -8.97 4.25 11.25
CA GLY A 235 -10.40 4.48 11.44
C GLY A 235 -11.32 3.91 10.36
N ASN A 236 -10.81 3.62 9.16
CA ASN A 236 -11.62 3.14 8.05
C ASN A 236 -11.91 1.63 8.16
N LYS A 237 -13.18 1.25 8.37
CA LYS A 237 -13.65 -0.15 8.52
C LYS A 237 -13.54 -1.01 7.24
N ASN A 238 -13.40 -0.38 6.08
CA ASN A 238 -13.23 -1.07 4.81
C ASN A 238 -11.76 -1.36 4.53
N VAL A 239 -10.83 -0.61 5.14
CA VAL A 239 -9.39 -0.88 5.10
C VAL A 239 -9.05 -1.88 6.20
N THR A 240 -8.44 -2.99 5.80
CA THR A 240 -8.03 -4.05 6.74
C THR A 240 -6.52 -4.18 6.85
N HIS A 241 -5.79 -3.79 5.82
CA HIS A 241 -4.33 -3.90 5.76
C HIS A 241 -3.78 -2.65 5.05
N TYR A 242 -2.67 -2.11 5.53
CA TYR A 242 -1.94 -1.08 4.80
C TYR A 242 -0.44 -1.15 5.08
N SER A 243 0.36 -0.79 4.08
CA SER A 243 1.82 -0.81 4.14
C SER A 243 2.40 0.45 3.52
N TYR A 244 3.13 1.22 4.34
CA TYR A 244 3.70 2.50 3.90
C TYR A 244 4.96 2.28 3.06
N PHE A 245 5.07 3.01 1.96
CA PHE A 245 6.20 2.90 1.04
C PHE A 245 7.41 3.70 1.53
N GLY A 246 8.22 3.08 2.40
CA GLY A 246 9.39 3.75 2.98
C GLY A 246 10.37 2.86 3.74
N SER A 247 10.24 1.54 3.67
CA SER A 247 11.02 0.55 4.45
C SER A 247 12.49 0.38 3.98
N PHE A 248 13.17 1.49 3.75
CA PHE A 248 14.50 1.56 3.18
C PHE A 248 15.22 2.82 3.67
N ARG A 249 16.54 2.88 3.40
CA ARG A 249 17.35 4.07 3.64
C ARG A 249 16.99 5.18 2.66
N SER A 250 17.10 6.42 3.11
CA SER A 250 16.72 7.61 2.35
C SER A 250 17.33 7.74 0.95
N PHE A 251 18.58 7.29 0.76
CA PHE A 251 19.23 7.29 -0.57
C PHE A 251 18.73 6.18 -1.52
N THR A 252 17.96 5.21 -1.03
CA THR A 252 17.32 4.16 -1.86
C THR A 252 16.00 4.63 -2.45
N SER A 253 15.40 5.69 -1.88
CA SER A 253 14.09 6.18 -2.31
C SER A 253 14.13 6.68 -3.75
N ASN A 254 13.10 6.31 -4.49
CA ASN A 254 12.81 6.81 -5.83
C ASN A 254 11.51 7.64 -5.87
N VAL A 255 10.88 7.88 -4.72
CA VAL A 255 9.66 8.70 -4.56
C VAL A 255 9.94 9.94 -3.71
N GLY A 256 11.21 10.34 -3.63
CA GLY A 256 11.70 11.39 -2.72
C GLY A 256 12.20 10.81 -1.39
N TYR A 257 13.36 11.25 -0.94
CA TYR A 257 14.05 10.68 0.22
C TYR A 257 13.35 10.97 1.56
N ASN A 258 12.43 11.94 1.62
CA ASN A 258 11.70 12.31 2.84
C ASN A 258 10.67 11.25 3.29
N VAL A 259 10.30 10.31 2.42
CA VAL A 259 9.39 9.21 2.79
C VAL A 259 10.07 8.16 3.65
N SER A 260 11.41 8.06 3.59
CA SER A 260 12.11 6.91 4.11
C SER A 260 12.01 6.77 5.63
N MET A 261 11.79 5.54 6.07
CA MET A 261 11.75 5.15 7.48
C MET A 261 13.15 5.10 8.10
N LEU A 262 14.19 4.97 7.28
CA LEU A 262 15.58 5.06 7.71
C LEU A 262 16.27 6.25 7.03
N ASN A 263 17.09 6.99 7.77
CA ASN A 263 18.01 7.94 7.16
C ASN A 263 19.13 7.19 6.42
N SER A 264 20.06 7.94 5.82
CA SER A 264 21.18 7.39 5.05
C SER A 264 22.11 6.50 5.88
N HIS A 265 22.11 6.65 7.20
CA HIS A 265 22.94 5.88 8.14
C HIS A 265 22.20 4.69 8.78
N GLY A 266 20.94 4.44 8.41
CA GLY A 266 20.14 3.33 8.96
C GLY A 266 19.48 3.65 10.30
N GLN A 267 19.39 4.92 10.69
CA GLN A 267 18.68 5.36 11.89
C GLN A 267 17.20 5.61 11.57
N LEU A 268 16.30 5.20 12.47
CA LEU A 268 14.85 5.44 12.33
C LEU A 268 14.54 6.92 12.26
N THR A 269 13.87 7.34 11.20
CA THR A 269 13.27 8.67 11.06
C THR A 269 12.02 8.78 11.91
N ASP A 270 11.47 9.97 12.04
CA ASP A 270 10.17 10.16 12.72
C ASP A 270 9.08 9.25 12.13
N ILE A 271 8.94 9.21 10.80
CA ILE A 271 7.97 8.35 10.11
C ILE A 271 8.23 6.87 10.42
N GLY A 272 9.48 6.43 10.36
CA GLY A 272 9.85 5.05 10.66
C GLY A 272 9.47 4.67 12.09
N SER A 273 9.84 5.50 13.07
CA SER A 273 9.53 5.25 14.47
C SER A 273 8.02 5.25 14.72
N TRP A 274 7.30 6.26 14.24
CA TRP A 274 5.84 6.34 14.38
C TRP A 274 5.12 5.13 13.77
N TYR A 275 5.55 4.66 12.60
CA TYR A 275 4.95 3.52 11.93
C TYR A 275 5.11 2.23 12.73
N LEU A 276 6.27 2.08 13.36
CA LEU A 276 6.59 0.95 14.24
C LEU A 276 6.01 1.08 15.65
N GLY A 277 5.31 2.18 15.99
CA GLY A 277 4.69 2.39 17.30
C GLY A 277 5.56 3.15 18.31
N GLY A 278 6.65 3.76 17.88
CA GLY A 278 7.57 4.55 18.69
C GLY A 278 7.31 6.06 18.67
N ASP A 279 8.06 6.78 19.51
CA ASP A 279 8.05 8.24 19.60
C ASP A 279 8.85 8.89 18.46
N ALA A 280 8.68 10.21 18.29
CA ALA A 280 9.52 10.99 17.36
C ALA A 280 11.01 10.86 17.73
N THR A 281 11.86 10.67 16.73
CA THR A 281 13.31 10.48 16.90
C THR A 281 14.09 11.76 16.64
N GLY A 282 13.50 12.71 15.91
CA GLY A 282 14.19 13.90 15.41
C GLY A 282 15.21 13.61 14.30
N VAL A 283 15.28 12.37 13.82
CA VAL A 283 16.21 11.95 12.77
C VAL A 283 15.63 12.33 11.41
N ILE A 284 16.41 13.11 10.66
CA ILE A 284 16.02 13.64 9.35
C ILE A 284 16.56 12.73 8.24
N PRO A 285 15.74 12.38 7.22
CA PRO A 285 16.21 11.72 6.01
C PRO A 285 17.24 12.58 5.24
N GLY A 286 18.28 11.95 4.68
CA GLY A 286 19.30 12.64 3.88
C GLY A 286 19.44 12.04 2.49
N ASP A 287 19.85 12.84 1.51
CA ASP A 287 20.10 12.41 0.12
C ASP A 287 21.51 11.81 -0.08
N ASN A 288 22.36 11.88 0.94
CA ASN A 288 23.73 11.40 0.86
C ASN A 288 23.78 9.87 0.76
N VAL A 289 24.46 9.37 -0.28
CA VAL A 289 24.72 7.94 -0.45
C VAL A 289 25.80 7.50 0.54
N VAL A 290 25.48 6.52 1.40
CA VAL A 290 26.42 5.92 2.34
C VAL A 290 26.82 4.55 1.82
N LYS A 291 28.12 4.28 1.75
CA LYS A 291 28.66 2.95 1.43
C LYS A 291 28.94 2.17 2.72
N PRO A 292 28.73 0.85 2.76
CA PRO A 292 29.08 0.06 3.92
C PRO A 292 30.58 0.13 4.19
N ASN A 293 30.98 0.22 5.46
CA ASN A 293 32.37 0.06 5.85
C ASN A 293 32.80 -1.36 5.49
N ALA A 294 33.67 -1.51 4.50
CA ALA A 294 34.06 -2.80 3.93
C ALA A 294 34.63 -3.76 4.98
N THR A 295 33.78 -4.62 5.57
CA THR A 295 34.23 -5.69 6.48
C THR A 295 33.43 -7.00 6.41
N ALA A 296 32.50 -7.17 5.46
CA ALA A 296 31.85 -8.48 5.27
C ALA A 296 31.69 -8.83 3.80
N ALA A 297 32.04 -10.08 3.46
CA ALA A 297 31.91 -10.64 2.13
C ALA A 297 30.45 -10.61 1.66
N LYS A 298 30.26 -10.13 0.43
CA LYS A 298 28.97 -9.90 -0.23
C LYS A 298 28.20 -11.22 -0.42
N PRO A 299 27.02 -11.41 0.18
CA PRO A 299 26.09 -12.44 -0.29
C PRO A 299 25.56 -12.01 -1.66
N SER A 300 25.61 -12.89 -2.65
CA SER A 300 25.02 -12.66 -3.96
C SER A 300 23.49 -12.76 -3.86
N THR A 301 22.83 -11.65 -3.60
CA THR A 301 21.38 -11.51 -3.78
C THR A 301 21.12 -10.32 -4.70
N PRO A 302 20.24 -10.46 -5.71
CA PRO A 302 19.91 -9.35 -6.61
C PRO A 302 19.42 -8.15 -5.80
N THR A 303 20.03 -6.98 -6.03
CA THR A 303 19.51 -5.69 -5.56
C THR A 303 18.18 -5.44 -6.25
N TYR A 304 17.08 -5.44 -5.48
CA TYR A 304 15.83 -4.90 -5.95
C TYR A 304 16.00 -3.37 -6.03
N VAL A 305 15.89 -2.82 -7.24
CA VAL A 305 15.87 -1.37 -7.47
C VAL A 305 14.41 -0.95 -7.38
N VAL A 306 14.11 0.04 -6.55
CA VAL A 306 12.75 0.56 -6.47
C VAL A 306 12.39 1.21 -7.81
N PRO A 307 11.32 0.77 -8.49
CA PRO A 307 11.05 1.22 -9.85
C PRO A 307 10.34 2.58 -9.92
N ALA A 308 10.71 3.43 -10.88
CA ALA A 308 10.24 4.81 -11.01
C ALA A 308 8.70 4.93 -11.15
N LEU A 309 8.10 5.86 -10.39
CA LEU A 309 6.67 6.15 -10.48
C LEU A 309 6.28 6.84 -11.80
N VAL A 310 5.06 6.57 -12.26
CA VAL A 310 4.35 7.42 -13.21
C VAL A 310 3.48 8.39 -12.41
N THR A 311 3.91 9.64 -12.29
CA THR A 311 3.04 10.74 -11.86
C THR A 311 2.44 11.36 -13.13
N GLU A 312 1.18 11.05 -13.45
CA GLU A 312 0.44 11.93 -14.36
C GLU A 312 0.10 13.20 -13.57
N ASP A 313 0.73 14.32 -13.92
CA ASP A 313 0.43 15.64 -13.39
C ASP A 313 -1.08 15.90 -13.53
N SER A 314 -1.80 16.00 -12.40
CA SER A 314 -3.21 16.38 -12.40
C SER A 314 -3.44 17.87 -12.71
N ASP A 315 -2.42 18.60 -13.16
CA ASP A 315 -2.47 20.02 -13.51
C ASP A 315 -2.37 20.23 -15.03
N SER A 316 -3.39 19.79 -15.77
CA SER A 316 -3.76 20.49 -16.99
C SER A 316 -5.28 20.48 -17.22
N LEU A 317 -5.89 21.63 -16.92
CA LEU A 317 -7.22 22.02 -17.36
C LEU A 317 -7.27 22.05 -18.90
N GLY A 318 -7.66 20.92 -19.50
CA GLY A 318 -8.10 20.83 -20.89
C GLY A 318 -9.61 20.64 -20.93
N LEU A 319 -10.36 21.70 -21.23
CA LEU A 319 -11.78 21.63 -21.60
C LEU A 319 -11.99 20.62 -22.73
N MET A 320 -12.49 19.42 -22.42
CA MET A 320 -13.10 18.54 -23.41
C MET A 320 -14.48 18.09 -22.95
N ASN A 321 -15.45 18.35 -23.83
CA ASN A 321 -16.87 18.08 -23.71
C ASN A 321 -17.17 16.67 -23.20
N ARG A 322 -18.00 16.58 -22.16
CA ARG A 322 -18.71 15.35 -21.78
C ARG A 322 -19.76 15.02 -22.85
N PRO A 323 -19.76 13.82 -23.47
CA PRO A 323 -20.96 13.32 -24.12
C PRO A 323 -21.88 12.72 -23.05
N SER A 324 -23.04 13.34 -22.85
CA SER A 324 -24.15 12.79 -22.09
C SER A 324 -24.80 11.64 -22.87
N ILE A 325 -24.68 10.40 -22.38
CA ILE A 325 -25.51 9.28 -22.82
C ILE A 325 -26.70 9.16 -21.83
N PRO A 326 -27.96 9.28 -22.29
CA PRO A 326 -29.12 9.18 -21.40
C PRO A 326 -29.46 7.70 -21.15
N TYR A 327 -29.47 7.29 -19.88
CA TYR A 327 -30.14 6.08 -19.43
C TYR A 327 -31.65 6.33 -19.42
N LEU A 328 -32.35 5.89 -20.46
CA LEU A 328 -33.80 5.87 -20.52
C LEU A 328 -34.29 4.43 -20.34
N GLY A 329 -34.90 4.17 -19.18
CA GLY A 329 -36.04 3.28 -18.95
C GLY A 329 -35.95 1.80 -19.38
N ILE A 330 -36.13 0.90 -18.41
CA ILE A 330 -37.20 -0.11 -18.40
C ILE A 330 -37.42 -0.52 -16.93
N LEU A 331 -38.55 -0.08 -16.38
CA LEU A 331 -39.17 -0.60 -15.17
C LEU A 331 -40.54 -1.09 -15.63
N CYS A 332 -40.77 -2.39 -15.59
CA CYS A 332 -42.07 -3.00 -15.85
C CYS A 332 -42.49 -3.76 -14.58
N PRO A 333 -43.60 -3.41 -13.92
CA PRO A 333 -44.12 -4.18 -12.80
C PRO A 333 -45.14 -5.20 -13.29
N LEU A 334 -44.96 -6.46 -12.90
CA LEU A 334 -45.99 -7.50 -13.00
C LEU A 334 -46.95 -7.36 -11.81
N LEU A 335 -48.17 -6.86 -12.06
CA LEU A 335 -49.32 -7.05 -11.18
C LEU A 335 -49.98 -8.39 -11.52
N ALA A 336 -50.01 -9.30 -10.54
CA ALA A 336 -50.79 -10.53 -10.61
C ALA A 336 -52.25 -10.25 -10.19
N LEU A 337 -53.18 -10.62 -11.07
CA LEU A 337 -54.62 -10.70 -10.82
C LEU A 337 -54.90 -11.92 -9.92
N TYR A 338 -55.57 -11.73 -8.80
CA TYR A 338 -56.38 -12.76 -8.14
C TYR A 338 -57.58 -12.10 -7.45
N ILE A 339 -58.76 -12.22 -8.05
CA ILE A 339 -60.05 -12.15 -7.36
C ILE A 339 -60.91 -13.27 -7.94
N THR A 340 -61.37 -14.17 -7.07
CA THR A 340 -62.51 -15.06 -7.32
C THR A 340 -63.54 -14.83 -6.22
N LEU A 341 -64.76 -14.49 -6.67
CA LEU A 341 -66.07 -14.42 -5.99
C LEU A 341 -66.25 -13.38 -4.87
#